data_AF-A0A8S1YEN0-F1
#
_entry.id   AF-A0A8S1YEN0-F1
#
_cell.length_a   1.000
_cell.length_b   1.000
_cell.length_c   1.000
_cell.angle_alpha   90.00
_cell.angle_beta   90.00
_cell.angle_gamma   90.00
#
_symmetry.space_group_name_H-M   'P 1'
#
loop_
_entity.id
_entity.type
_entity.pdbx_description
1 polymer ?
#
loop_
_entity_poly.entity_id
_entity_poly.type
_entity_poly.pdbx_seq_one_letter_code
_entity_poly.pdbx_strand_id
1 'polypeptide(L)'
;MSEQSEEESQQLQQKEEEQQNSQIIQQEDKTEQQLQQIPYVHMLNNKYNVREAVHAGSWYSSKSNELKIQINCWLEQAKAEVTTVAQLKALVVPHAGYAYSGPTAAFSYKYLKKYPPSEKLKVFILGPCHYVYITQCCLTRQEIYETPLGNIKVDLETVKQLHEQGQFEQSDKDAEEEEHSIEMQLPFLAHILVLWQIVK
;
A
#
# COMPACT_ATOMS: atom_id res chain seq x y z
N MET A 1 -46.98 23.18 25.05
CA MET A 1 -46.83 23.44 23.60
C MET A 1 -45.35 23.42 23.19
N SER A 2 -44.48 22.64 23.84
CA SER A 2 -43.02 22.67 23.64
C SER A 2 -42.41 21.36 23.13
N GLU A 3 -43.07 20.21 23.35
CA GLU A 3 -42.52 18.90 22.97
C GLU A 3 -42.65 18.61 21.46
N GLN A 4 -43.76 19.02 20.84
CA GLN A 4 -43.98 18.80 19.40
C GLN A 4 -43.00 19.60 18.52
N SER A 5 -42.59 20.79 18.96
CA SER A 5 -41.61 21.61 18.23
C SER A 5 -40.18 21.06 18.33
N GLU A 6 -39.85 20.35 19.41
CA GLU A 6 -38.53 19.73 19.60
C GLU A 6 -38.40 18.46 18.75
N GLU A 7 -39.44 17.63 18.68
CA GLU A 7 -39.46 16.44 17.81
C GLU A 7 -39.39 16.79 16.31
N GLU A 8 -40.09 17.83 15.86
CA GLU A 8 -40.02 18.30 14.47
C GLU A 8 -38.61 18.84 14.13
N SER A 9 -37.95 19.50 15.08
CA SER A 9 -36.58 20.00 14.90
C SER A 9 -35.56 18.87 14.80
N GLN A 10 -35.70 17.81 15.61
CA GLN A 10 -34.83 16.62 15.55
C GLN A 10 -35.03 15.83 14.26
N GLN A 11 -36.27 15.69 13.79
CA GLN A 11 -36.56 15.02 12.51
C GLN A 11 -36.03 15.81 11.30
N LEU A 12 -36.01 17.14 11.37
CA LEU A 12 -35.38 17.96 10.33
C LEU A 12 -33.87 17.75 10.28
N GLN A 13 -33.21 17.79 11.44
CA GLN A 13 -31.75 17.57 11.55
C GLN A 13 -31.33 16.20 11.02
N GLN A 14 -32.08 15.15 11.37
CA GLN A 14 -31.79 13.79 10.92
C GLN A 14 -31.91 13.65 9.38
N LYS A 15 -32.91 14.31 8.77
CA LYS A 15 -33.06 14.33 7.31
C LYS A 15 -31.93 15.09 6.61
N GLU A 16 -31.45 16.18 7.21
CA GLU A 16 -30.31 16.93 6.68
C GLU A 16 -29.01 16.10 6.71
N GLU A 17 -28.77 15.37 7.80
CA GLU A 17 -27.62 14.46 7.92
C GLU A 17 -27.67 13.30 6.91
N GLU A 18 -28.83 12.67 6.73
CA GLU A 18 -29.02 11.60 5.73
C GLU A 18 -28.78 12.10 4.31
N GLN A 19 -29.24 13.32 4.01
CA GLN A 19 -29.03 13.95 2.71
C GLN A 19 -27.55 14.30 2.48
N GLN A 20 -26.85 14.76 3.52
CA GLN A 20 -25.42 15.06 3.45
C GLN A 20 -24.57 13.79 3.27
N ASN A 21 -24.88 12.72 4.01
CA ASN A 21 -24.21 11.43 3.86
C ASN A 21 -24.42 10.83 2.47
N SER A 22 -25.63 10.94 1.92
CA SER A 22 -25.94 10.48 0.56
C SER A 22 -25.14 11.25 -0.50
N GLN A 23 -24.89 12.55 -0.30
CA GLN A 23 -24.08 13.36 -1.21
C GLN A 23 -22.59 13.00 -1.14
N ILE A 24 -22.07 12.65 0.04
CA ILE A 24 -20.69 12.23 0.23
C ILE A 24 -20.45 10.90 -0.50
N ILE A 25 -21.32 9.91 -0.30
CA ILE A 25 -21.22 8.60 -0.98
C ILE A 25 -21.23 8.78 -2.51
N GLN A 26 -22.13 9.63 -3.03
CA GLN A 26 -22.18 9.91 -4.47
C GLN A 26 -20.94 10.66 -5.00
N GLN A 27 -20.26 11.44 -4.16
CA GLN A 27 -19.00 12.10 -4.54
C GLN A 27 -17.82 11.13 -4.50
N GLU A 28 -17.80 10.19 -3.56
CA GLU A 28 -16.81 9.12 -3.47
C GLU A 28 -16.91 8.18 -4.69
N ASP A 29 -18.11 7.70 -5.03
CA ASP A 29 -18.36 6.86 -6.21
C ASP A 29 -17.91 7.53 -7.51
N LYS A 30 -18.18 8.84 -7.66
CA LYS A 30 -17.76 9.61 -8.85
C LYS A 30 -16.26 9.80 -8.93
N THR A 31 -15.60 9.98 -7.79
CA THR A 31 -14.14 10.14 -7.72
C THR A 31 -13.45 8.83 -8.08
N GLU A 32 -13.96 7.70 -7.59
CA GLU A 32 -13.45 6.37 -7.90
C GLU A 32 -13.63 6.02 -9.38
N GLN A 33 -14.81 6.31 -9.95
CA GLN A 33 -15.05 6.19 -11.39
C GLN A 33 -14.15 7.11 -12.23
N GLN A 34 -13.82 8.31 -11.74
CA GLN A 34 -12.89 9.21 -12.43
C GLN A 34 -11.43 8.74 -12.37
N LEU A 35 -11.01 8.12 -11.26
CA LEU A 35 -9.66 7.53 -11.14
C LEU A 35 -9.48 6.37 -12.13
N GLN A 36 -10.51 5.56 -12.35
CA GLN A 36 -10.53 4.49 -13.36
C GLN A 36 -10.49 5.01 -14.81
N GLN A 37 -10.90 6.27 -15.05
CA GLN A 37 -10.85 6.91 -16.37
C GLN A 37 -9.52 7.63 -16.66
N ILE A 38 -8.57 7.64 -15.73
CA ILE A 38 -7.25 8.24 -15.96
C ILE A 38 -6.49 7.38 -17.01
N PRO A 39 -6.05 7.97 -18.15
CA PRO A 39 -5.43 7.22 -19.24
C PRO A 39 -4.20 6.39 -18.85
N TYR A 40 -3.49 6.78 -17.79
CA TYR A 40 -2.28 6.11 -17.31
C TYR A 40 -2.57 4.76 -16.65
N VAL A 41 -3.63 4.66 -15.83
CA VAL A 41 -4.03 3.41 -15.14
C VAL A 41 -4.52 2.39 -16.19
N HIS A 42 -5.36 2.84 -17.12
CA HIS A 42 -5.88 1.99 -18.20
C HIS A 42 -4.79 1.53 -19.19
N MET A 43 -3.76 2.36 -19.46
CA MET A 43 -2.65 2.01 -20.35
C MET A 43 -1.74 0.92 -19.76
N LEU A 44 -1.54 0.90 -18.44
CA LEU A 44 -0.72 -0.13 -17.80
C LEU A 44 -1.43 -1.48 -17.76
N ASN A 45 -2.73 -1.51 -17.46
CA ASN A 45 -3.53 -2.73 -17.41
C ASN A 45 -3.67 -3.42 -18.79
N ASN A 46 -3.57 -2.68 -19.89
CA ASN A 46 -3.60 -3.26 -21.25
C ASN A 46 -2.24 -3.79 -21.74
N LYS A 47 -1.13 -3.54 -21.01
CA LYS A 47 0.23 -3.91 -21.42
C LYS A 47 0.94 -4.84 -20.45
N TYR A 48 0.57 -4.79 -19.16
CA TYR A 48 1.21 -5.54 -18.10
C TYR A 48 0.18 -6.23 -17.22
N ASN A 49 0.54 -7.37 -16.62
CA ASN A 49 -0.22 -7.93 -15.52
C ASN A 49 0.04 -7.08 -14.26
N VAL A 50 -0.99 -6.35 -13.81
CA VAL A 50 -0.89 -5.43 -12.67
C VAL A 50 -1.62 -6.01 -11.47
N ARG A 51 -0.95 -6.02 -10.31
CA ARG A 51 -1.56 -6.16 -8.98
C ARG A 51 -2.03 -4.78 -8.52
N GLU A 52 -3.32 -4.62 -8.32
CA GLU A 52 -3.93 -3.38 -7.87
C GLU A 52 -3.68 -3.16 -6.37
N ALA A 53 -3.74 -1.89 -5.95
CA ALA A 53 -3.58 -1.47 -4.56
C ALA A 53 -4.91 -1.62 -3.79
N VAL A 54 -5.43 -2.84 -3.67
CA VAL A 54 -6.81 -3.08 -3.22
C VAL A 54 -7.08 -2.75 -1.75
N HIS A 55 -6.04 -2.62 -0.93
CA HIS A 55 -6.18 -2.19 0.47
C HIS A 55 -5.97 -0.67 0.67
N ALA A 56 -5.70 0.07 -0.41
CA ALA A 56 -5.68 1.52 -0.38
C ALA A 56 -7.10 2.08 -0.09
N GLY A 57 -7.18 3.12 0.74
CA GLY A 57 -8.45 3.71 1.18
C GLY A 57 -9.00 3.12 2.48
N SER A 58 -8.61 1.89 2.83
CA SER A 58 -9.05 1.21 4.07
C SER A 58 -7.91 0.97 5.04
N TRP A 59 -6.82 0.32 4.62
CA TRP A 59 -5.67 0.01 5.47
C TRP A 59 -4.65 1.14 5.53
N TYR A 60 -4.57 1.94 4.48
CA TYR A 60 -3.73 3.13 4.34
C TYR A 60 -4.42 4.14 3.40
N SER A 61 -4.03 5.41 3.41
CA SER A 61 -4.68 6.42 2.55
C SER A 61 -4.46 6.11 1.07
N SER A 62 -5.53 6.10 0.26
CA SER A 62 -5.44 6.00 -1.20
C SER A 62 -4.98 7.31 -1.86
N LYS A 63 -4.96 8.42 -1.11
CA LYS A 63 -4.57 9.72 -1.62
C LYS A 63 -3.06 9.91 -1.50
N SER A 64 -2.39 9.92 -2.65
CA SER A 64 -0.92 10.02 -2.77
C SER A 64 -0.28 11.09 -1.86
N ASN A 65 -0.81 12.32 -1.86
CA ASN A 65 -0.26 13.41 -1.05
C ASN A 65 -0.41 13.17 0.46
N GLU A 66 -1.57 12.68 0.92
CA GLU A 66 -1.81 12.39 2.33
C GLU A 66 -0.89 11.26 2.80
N LEU A 67 -0.82 10.17 2.03
CA LEU A 67 0.03 9.02 2.34
C LEU A 67 1.51 9.40 2.41
N LYS A 68 1.97 10.23 1.45
CA LYS A 68 3.34 10.74 1.42
C LYS A 68 3.68 11.57 2.66
N ILE A 69 2.77 12.46 3.08
CA ILE A 69 2.93 13.28 4.28
C ILE A 69 3.00 12.39 5.52
N GLN A 70 2.09 11.43 5.66
CA GLN A 70 2.06 10.48 6.78
C GLN A 70 3.39 9.71 6.89
N ILE A 71 3.83 9.09 5.80
CA ILE A 71 5.08 8.31 5.78
C ILE A 71 6.29 9.21 6.13
N ASN A 72 6.38 10.41 5.55
CA ASN A 72 7.46 11.35 5.88
C ASN A 72 7.47 11.72 7.37
N CYS A 73 6.31 12.05 7.92
CA CYS A 73 6.16 12.41 9.32
C CYS A 73 6.65 11.28 10.24
N TRP A 74 6.26 10.03 9.96
CA TRP A 74 6.73 8.88 10.74
C TRP A 74 8.24 8.64 10.57
N LEU A 75 8.78 8.75 9.35
CA LEU A 75 10.22 8.61 9.10
C LEU A 75 11.04 9.70 9.81
N GLU A 76 10.53 10.92 9.91
CA GLU A 76 11.17 12.01 10.65
C GLU A 76 11.18 11.73 12.15
N GLN A 77 10.03 11.31 12.70
CA GLN A 77 9.84 11.03 14.13
C GLN A 77 10.59 9.79 14.62
N ALA A 78 10.78 8.77 13.77
CA ALA A 78 11.43 7.53 14.16
C ALA A 78 12.88 7.79 14.62
N LYS A 79 13.18 7.60 15.90
CA LYS A 79 14.53 7.80 16.46
C LYS A 79 15.36 6.53 16.26
N ALA A 80 15.84 6.34 15.04
CA ALA A 80 16.69 5.21 14.67
C ALA A 80 18.16 5.49 15.02
N GLU A 81 18.54 5.29 16.28
CA GLU A 81 19.94 5.30 16.72
C GLU A 81 20.51 3.89 16.70
N VAL A 82 20.95 3.41 15.53
CA VAL A 82 21.88 2.27 15.50
C VAL A 82 23.18 2.72 14.87
N THR A 83 24.24 2.58 15.65
CA THR A 83 25.60 3.04 15.37
C THR A 83 26.50 1.93 14.81
N THR A 84 25.98 0.71 14.63
CA THR A 84 26.82 -0.49 14.42
C THR A 84 26.50 -1.33 13.18
N VAL A 85 25.42 -1.09 12.44
CA VAL A 85 25.14 -1.90 11.22
C VAL A 85 25.92 -1.32 10.04
N ALA A 86 27.03 -1.96 9.68
CA ALA A 86 27.82 -1.58 8.51
C ALA A 86 27.07 -1.80 7.19
N GLN A 87 26.09 -2.70 7.14
CA GLN A 87 25.29 -3.00 5.95
C GLN A 87 23.92 -3.60 6.32
N LEU A 88 22.82 -2.99 5.83
CA LEU A 88 21.46 -3.52 6.01
C LEU A 88 21.25 -4.77 5.14
N LYS A 89 20.83 -5.89 5.74
CA LYS A 89 20.56 -7.16 5.04
C LYS A 89 19.10 -7.58 5.06
N ALA A 90 18.38 -7.31 6.15
CA ALA A 90 16.97 -7.65 6.30
C ALA A 90 16.30 -6.67 7.26
N LEU A 91 14.98 -6.53 7.10
CA LEU A 91 14.09 -5.80 8.01
C LEU A 91 12.95 -6.71 8.44
N VAL A 92 12.52 -6.59 9.68
CA VAL A 92 11.25 -7.13 10.16
C VAL A 92 10.32 -5.94 10.36
N VAL A 93 9.14 -6.01 9.76
CA VAL A 93 8.22 -4.87 9.67
C VAL A 93 6.79 -5.36 9.91
N PRO A 94 5.98 -4.64 10.71
CA PRO A 94 4.57 -4.99 10.87
C PRO A 94 3.78 -4.76 9.58
N HIS A 95 2.65 -5.45 9.44
CA HIS A 95 1.72 -5.32 8.29
C HIS A 95 0.27 -5.04 8.73
N ALA A 96 0.04 -4.48 9.91
CA ALA A 96 -1.28 -3.96 10.27
C ALA A 96 -1.59 -2.70 9.45
N GLY A 97 -2.84 -2.21 9.49
CA GLY A 97 -3.20 -0.91 8.91
C GLY A 97 -2.34 0.23 9.45
N TYR A 98 -2.05 1.23 8.62
CA TYR A 98 -1.03 2.25 8.85
C TYR A 98 -1.30 3.14 10.07
N ALA A 99 -2.58 3.32 10.44
CA ALA A 99 -2.95 4.01 11.67
C ALA A 99 -2.33 3.37 12.92
N TYR A 100 -2.11 2.04 12.89
CA TYR A 100 -1.55 1.28 14.01
C TYR A 100 -0.07 0.95 13.81
N SER A 101 0.32 0.58 12.59
CA SER A 101 1.64 0.00 12.31
C SER A 101 2.62 1.00 11.68
N GLY A 102 2.13 2.05 11.04
CA GLY A 102 2.93 3.00 10.24
C GLY A 102 4.08 3.64 11.01
N PRO A 103 3.82 4.22 12.21
CA PRO A 103 4.88 4.78 13.06
C PRO A 103 5.97 3.75 13.41
N THR A 104 5.59 2.50 13.69
CA THR A 104 6.53 1.42 14.02
C THR A 104 7.32 0.97 12.79
N ALA A 105 6.65 0.79 11.65
CA ALA A 105 7.29 0.42 10.39
C ALA A 105 8.36 1.45 9.97
N ALA A 106 8.14 2.73 10.26
CA ALA A 106 9.09 3.80 9.97
C ALA A 106 10.45 3.63 10.67
N PHE A 107 10.53 2.96 11.83
CA PHE A 107 11.84 2.65 12.44
C PHE A 107 12.68 1.78 11.53
N SER A 108 12.11 0.71 10.98
CA SER A 108 12.78 -0.21 10.04
C SER A 108 13.14 0.50 8.73
N TYR A 109 12.18 1.20 8.13
CA TYR A 109 12.38 1.88 6.85
C TYR A 109 13.31 3.10 6.91
N LYS A 110 13.45 3.76 8.06
CA LYS A 110 14.43 4.84 8.25
C LYS A 110 15.87 4.35 8.08
N TYR A 111 16.18 3.10 8.45
CA TYR A 111 17.50 2.51 8.20
C TYR A 111 17.77 2.38 6.71
N LEU A 112 16.80 1.86 5.96
CA LEU A 112 16.90 1.73 4.52
C LEU A 112 17.15 3.11 3.88
N LYS A 113 16.40 4.14 4.29
CA LYS A 113 16.56 5.52 3.81
C LYS A 113 17.92 6.14 4.16
N LYS A 114 18.45 5.88 5.37
CA LYS A 114 19.71 6.47 5.87
C LYS A 114 20.94 5.82 5.25
N TYR A 115 20.89 4.53 4.96
CA TYR A 115 21.98 3.76 4.39
C TYR A 115 21.54 3.16 3.04
N PRO A 116 21.39 4.01 2.00
CA PRO A 116 21.03 3.50 0.69
C PRO A 116 22.11 2.53 0.20
N PRO A 117 21.71 1.45 -0.48
CA PRO A 117 22.65 0.51 -1.07
C PRO A 117 23.49 1.19 -2.15
N SER A 118 24.76 0.80 -2.27
CA SER A 118 25.71 1.34 -3.25
C SER A 118 25.47 0.86 -4.69
N GLU A 119 24.60 -0.13 -4.86
CA GLU A 119 24.27 -0.80 -6.12
C GLU A 119 22.75 -0.88 -6.31
N LYS A 120 22.31 -1.41 -7.46
CA LYS A 120 20.89 -1.67 -7.72
C LYS A 120 20.30 -2.53 -6.58
N LEU A 121 19.34 -1.98 -5.85
CA LEU A 121 18.67 -2.71 -4.77
C LEU A 121 17.64 -3.69 -5.35
N LYS A 122 17.78 -4.96 -4.98
CA LYS A 122 16.74 -5.97 -5.12
C LYS A 122 16.14 -6.24 -3.75
N VAL A 123 14.83 -6.11 -3.62
CA VAL A 123 14.10 -6.33 -2.36
C VAL A 123 13.28 -7.59 -2.50
N PHE A 124 13.48 -8.53 -1.56
CA PHE A 124 12.59 -9.67 -1.38
C PHE A 124 11.64 -9.33 -0.23
N ILE A 125 10.34 -9.49 -0.46
CA ILE A 125 9.31 -9.31 0.57
C ILE A 125 8.73 -10.69 0.84
N LEU A 126 8.83 -11.14 2.10
CA LEU A 126 8.26 -12.39 2.56
C LEU A 126 7.12 -12.06 3.52
N GLY A 127 5.89 -12.33 3.09
CA GLY A 127 4.69 -12.11 3.88
C GLY A 127 4.04 -13.45 4.24
N PRO A 128 3.44 -13.58 5.44
CA PRO A 128 2.53 -14.68 5.72
C PRO A 128 1.30 -14.60 4.80
N CYS A 129 0.66 -15.74 4.55
CA CYS A 129 -0.62 -15.79 3.88
C CYS A 129 -1.74 -16.02 4.92
N HIS A 130 -2.76 -15.15 4.88
CA HIS A 130 -3.91 -15.13 5.77
C HIS A 130 -5.19 -15.60 5.06
N TYR A 131 -5.23 -15.52 3.74
CA TYR A 131 -6.46 -15.74 2.97
C TYR A 131 -6.58 -17.17 2.42
N VAL A 132 -5.56 -17.66 1.71
CA VAL A 132 -5.53 -19.02 1.17
C VAL A 132 -4.68 -19.95 2.04
N TYR A 133 -5.12 -21.20 2.15
CA TYR A 133 -4.29 -22.23 2.77
C TYR A 133 -3.18 -22.64 1.81
N ILE A 134 -1.93 -22.38 2.21
CA ILE A 134 -0.73 -22.74 1.45
C ILE A 134 0.17 -23.66 2.28
N THR A 135 0.79 -24.63 1.63
CA THR A 135 1.78 -25.53 2.24
C THR A 135 3.21 -25.20 1.79
N GLN A 136 3.35 -24.32 0.80
CA GLN A 136 4.60 -23.87 0.20
C GLN A 136 4.59 -22.34 0.05
N CYS A 137 5.74 -21.74 -0.25
CA CYS A 137 5.79 -20.32 -0.62
C CYS A 137 5.22 -20.11 -2.02
N CYS A 138 4.48 -19.04 -2.21
CA CYS A 138 3.96 -18.65 -3.52
C CYS A 138 4.75 -17.49 -4.13
N LEU A 139 4.84 -17.47 -5.45
CA LEU A 139 5.42 -16.40 -6.24
C LEU A 139 4.33 -15.69 -7.04
N THR A 140 4.48 -14.37 -7.21
CA THR A 140 3.57 -13.57 -8.02
C THR A 140 3.68 -13.89 -9.52
N ARG A 141 2.57 -13.72 -10.23
CA ARG A 141 2.53 -13.67 -11.71
C ARG A 141 2.45 -12.25 -12.27
N GLN A 142 2.34 -11.26 -11.39
CA GLN A 142 2.17 -9.87 -11.75
C GLN A 142 3.53 -9.25 -12.08
N GLU A 143 3.52 -8.34 -13.04
CA GLU A 143 4.71 -7.64 -13.52
C GLU A 143 4.89 -6.30 -12.80
N ILE A 144 3.78 -5.75 -12.31
CA ILE A 144 3.71 -4.46 -11.65
C ILE A 144 2.85 -4.58 -10.41
N TYR A 145 3.33 -4.02 -9.31
CA TYR A 145 2.53 -3.73 -8.14
C TYR A 145 2.20 -2.24 -8.11
N GLU A 146 0.91 -1.92 -8.09
CA GLU A 146 0.43 -0.56 -7.99
C GLU A 146 0.56 -0.05 -6.55
N THR A 147 0.87 1.24 -6.40
CA THR A 147 0.73 1.95 -5.13
C THR A 147 0.30 3.39 -5.39
N PRO A 148 -0.37 4.08 -4.43
CA PRO A 148 -0.67 5.50 -4.57
C PRO A 148 0.55 6.41 -4.74
N LEU A 149 1.76 5.94 -4.43
CA LEU A 149 3.01 6.71 -4.51
C LEU A 149 3.84 6.40 -5.76
N GLY A 150 3.35 5.47 -6.60
CA GLY A 150 4.00 5.04 -7.82
C GLY A 150 4.18 3.52 -7.88
N ASN A 151 4.22 3.02 -9.10
CA ASN A 151 4.21 1.58 -9.37
C ASN A 151 5.59 0.96 -9.19
N ILE A 152 5.63 -0.24 -8.64
CA ILE A 152 6.84 -1.03 -8.42
C ILE A 152 6.89 -2.15 -9.47
N LYS A 153 8.02 -2.27 -10.17
CA LYS A 153 8.24 -3.37 -11.13
C LYS A 153 8.74 -4.61 -10.40
N VAL A 154 8.17 -5.76 -10.75
CA VAL A 154 8.60 -7.07 -10.25
C VAL A 154 9.80 -7.56 -11.07
N ASP A 155 10.78 -8.16 -10.40
CA ASP A 155 11.92 -8.82 -11.05
C ASP A 155 11.49 -10.22 -11.55
N LEU A 156 10.87 -10.25 -12.72
CA LEU A 156 10.32 -11.46 -13.34
C LEU A 156 11.40 -12.50 -13.67
N GLU A 157 12.63 -12.08 -13.92
CA GLU A 157 13.75 -12.99 -14.17
C GLU A 157 14.06 -13.80 -12.91
N THR A 158 14.11 -13.13 -11.75
CA THR A 158 14.30 -13.78 -10.46
C THR A 158 13.12 -14.66 -10.08
N VAL A 159 11.89 -14.19 -10.31
CA VAL A 159 10.68 -15.00 -10.09
C VAL A 159 10.72 -16.28 -10.92
N LYS A 160 11.09 -16.19 -12.19
CA LYS A 160 11.24 -17.35 -13.08
C LYS A 160 12.30 -18.32 -12.56
N GLN A 161 13.48 -17.82 -12.19
CA GLN A 161 14.56 -18.65 -11.65
C GLN A 161 14.15 -19.39 -10.37
N LEU A 162 13.41 -18.74 -9.47
CA LEU A 162 12.89 -19.37 -8.25
C LEU A 162 11.83 -20.43 -8.55
N HIS A 163 10.90 -20.12 -9.47
CA HIS A 163 9.88 -21.07 -9.89
C HIS A 163 10.48 -22.34 -10.52
N GLU A 164 11.52 -22.20 -11.35
CA GLU A 164 12.23 -23.32 -11.98
C GLU A 164 12.91 -24.28 -10.98
N GLN A 165 13.11 -23.87 -9.73
CA GLN A 165 13.61 -24.77 -8.67
C GLN A 165 12.55 -25.79 -8.19
N GLY A 166 11.28 -25.60 -8.55
CA GLY A 166 10.18 -26.51 -8.21
C GLY A 166 9.78 -26.53 -6.74
N GLN A 167 10.20 -25.51 -5.96
CA GLN A 167 9.90 -25.36 -4.52
C GLN A 167 8.85 -24.29 -4.22
N PHE A 168 8.35 -23.63 -5.27
CA PHE A 168 7.42 -22.52 -5.16
C PHE A 168 6.21 -22.77 -6.04
N GLU A 169 5.04 -22.45 -5.51
CA GLU A 169 3.81 -22.39 -6.28
C GLU A 169 3.65 -20.98 -6.87
N GLN A 170 2.76 -20.82 -7.85
CA GLN A 170 2.40 -19.49 -8.35
C GLN A 170 1.04 -19.09 -7.82
N SER A 171 0.95 -17.85 -7.33
CA SER A 171 -0.32 -17.29 -6.85
C SER A 171 -1.20 -16.85 -8.01
N ASP A 172 -2.51 -16.98 -7.83
CA ASP A 172 -3.51 -16.33 -8.67
C ASP A 172 -3.67 -14.86 -8.25
N LYS A 173 -4.10 -14.00 -9.18
CA LYS A 173 -4.22 -12.55 -8.96
C LYS A 173 -5.12 -12.24 -7.77
N ASP A 174 -6.32 -12.81 -7.76
CA ASP A 174 -7.33 -12.55 -6.73
C ASP A 174 -6.82 -12.91 -5.33
N ALA A 175 -6.15 -14.06 -5.17
CA ALA A 175 -5.57 -14.47 -3.90
C ALA A 175 -4.44 -13.55 -3.43
N GLU A 176 -3.68 -13.00 -4.38
CA GLU A 176 -2.58 -12.07 -4.10
C GLU A 176 -3.09 -10.67 -3.73
N GLU A 177 -4.21 -10.25 -4.32
CA GLU A 177 -4.87 -8.99 -4.02
C GLU A 177 -5.60 -9.05 -2.68
N GLU A 178 -6.28 -10.15 -2.35
CA GLU A 178 -6.88 -10.35 -1.02
C GLU A 178 -5.85 -10.41 0.12
N GLU A 179 -4.58 -10.71 -0.20
CA GLU A 179 -3.49 -10.74 0.78
C GLU A 179 -2.84 -9.36 1.00
N HIS A 180 -2.89 -8.90 2.25
CA HIS A 180 -2.42 -7.56 2.63
C HIS A 180 -0.98 -7.52 3.13
N SER A 181 -0.41 -8.65 3.59
CA SER A 181 0.84 -8.64 4.35
C SER A 181 2.03 -8.06 3.56
N ILE A 182 2.09 -8.37 2.26
CA ILE A 182 3.05 -7.83 1.31
C ILE A 182 2.66 -6.41 0.92
N GLU A 183 1.38 -6.14 0.64
CA GLU A 183 0.91 -4.83 0.19
C GLU A 183 1.25 -3.72 1.18
N MET A 184 1.13 -3.97 2.48
CA MET A 184 1.46 -2.98 3.52
C MET A 184 2.92 -2.51 3.48
N GLN A 185 3.81 -3.25 2.82
CA GLN A 185 5.22 -2.88 2.67
C GLN A 185 5.48 -2.01 1.42
N LEU A 186 4.56 -2.02 0.45
CA LEU A 186 4.77 -1.43 -0.87
C LEU A 186 4.78 0.11 -0.85
N PRO A 187 3.87 0.82 -0.17
CA PRO A 187 3.92 2.29 -0.14
C PRO A 187 5.21 2.84 0.49
N PHE A 188 5.69 2.24 1.59
CA PHE A 188 6.97 2.62 2.18
C PHE A 188 8.14 2.42 1.21
N LEU A 189 8.16 1.28 0.50
CA LEU A 189 9.19 1.00 -0.51
C LEU A 189 9.09 1.97 -1.69
N ALA A 190 7.91 2.18 -2.27
CA ALA A 190 7.69 3.14 -3.36
C ALA A 190 8.18 4.53 -2.96
N HIS A 191 7.84 4.99 -1.75
CA HIS A 191 8.27 6.29 -1.24
C HIS A 191 9.79 6.42 -1.12
N ILE A 192 10.47 5.40 -0.59
CA ILE A 192 11.93 5.43 -0.39
C ILE A 192 12.69 5.23 -1.69
N LEU A 193 12.24 4.31 -2.55
CA LEU A 193 12.91 3.97 -3.81
C LEU A 193 12.75 5.08 -4.86
N VAL A 194 11.63 5.80 -4.89
CA VAL A 194 11.44 6.97 -5.76
C VAL A 194 12.43 8.09 -5.40
N LEU A 195 12.78 8.26 -4.12
CA LEU A 195 13.83 9.21 -3.72
C LEU A 195 15.21 8.86 -4.30
N TRP A 196 15.44 7.61 -4.70
CA TRP A 196 16.72 7.15 -5.26
C TRP A 196 16.76 7.12 -6.78
N GLN A 197 15.62 7.25 -7.46
CA GLN A 197 15.57 7.44 -8.91
C GLN A 197 15.82 8.91 -9.31
N ILE A 198 15.88 9.84 -8.35
CA ILE A 198 16.31 11.23 -8.60
C ILE A 198 17.82 11.30 -8.41
N VAL A 199 18.57 10.92 -9.45
CA VAL A 199 19.98 11.26 -9.60
C VAL A 199 20.12 12.07 -10.89
N LYS A 200 20.51 13.34 -10.77
CA LYS A 200 21.05 14.12 -11.89
C LYS A 200 22.44 13.64 -12.23
#